data_AF-A0A4R2I9A1-F1
#
_entry.id   AF-A0A4R2I9A1-F1
#
_cell.length_a   1.000
_cell.length_b   1.000
_cell.length_c   1.000
_cell.angle_alpha   90.00
_cell.angle_beta   90.00
_cell.angle_gamma   90.00
#
_symmetry.space_group_name_H-M   'P 1'
#
loop_
_entity.id
_entity.type
_entity.pdbx_description
1 polymer ?
#
loop_
_entity_poly.entity_id
_entity_poly.type
_entity_poly.pdbx_seq_one_letter_code
_entity_poly.pdbx_strand_id
1 'polypeptide(L)'
;MAKPKLKSRSKAAPAAAKDPRGVGKTVMDSAQQIWLAGLGAFAKAQEEGSKLFEALVKEGTALDARTRKFTEAKMNEARGNVETTLGQVRERSQETWDKLERVFEDRVSKALGRLGIPGRADLDRVVARVDELSREVRKLGGKPVAAKRPAARRVAK
;
A
#
# COMPACT_ATOMS: atom_id res chain seq x y z
N MET A 1 -46.64 -21.03 -37.64
CA MET A 1 -46.99 -22.23 -36.83
C MET A 1 -46.21 -23.39 -37.43
N ALA A 2 -45.35 -24.15 -36.76
CA ALA A 2 -45.65 -25.03 -35.63
C ALA A 2 -44.35 -25.43 -34.89
N LYS A 3 -44.46 -25.59 -33.57
CA LYS A 3 -43.42 -26.02 -32.63
C LYS A 3 -43.14 -27.53 -32.75
N PRO A 4 -41.90 -28.02 -32.65
CA PRO A 4 -41.65 -29.39 -32.25
C PRO A 4 -41.50 -29.49 -30.72
N LYS A 5 -42.17 -30.49 -30.16
CA LYS A 5 -42.41 -30.75 -28.74
C LYS A 5 -41.19 -31.36 -28.04
N LEU A 6 -40.92 -30.90 -26.80
CA LEU A 6 -40.16 -31.68 -25.82
C LEU A 6 -40.87 -33.01 -25.58
N LYS A 7 -40.16 -34.13 -25.76
CA LYS A 7 -40.61 -35.45 -25.32
C LYS A 7 -39.66 -35.95 -24.24
N SER A 8 -40.03 -35.67 -22.99
CA SER A 8 -39.47 -36.31 -21.82
C SER A 8 -39.68 -37.83 -21.95
N ARG A 9 -38.57 -38.57 -21.92
CA ARG A 9 -38.61 -40.02 -21.78
C ARG A 9 -37.75 -40.40 -20.59
N SER A 10 -38.26 -40.10 -19.41
CA SER A 10 -37.87 -40.77 -18.18
C SER A 10 -38.26 -42.24 -18.34
N LYS A 11 -37.32 -43.06 -18.82
CA LYS A 11 -37.41 -44.51 -18.74
C LYS A 11 -36.65 -44.93 -17.49
N ALA A 12 -37.33 -44.88 -16.35
CA ALA A 12 -36.93 -45.61 -15.17
C ALA A 12 -37.07 -47.11 -15.46
N ALA A 13 -36.02 -47.88 -15.22
CA ALA A 13 -36.05 -49.33 -15.06
C ALA A 13 -34.75 -49.79 -14.39
N PRO A 14 -34.76 -50.89 -13.63
CA PRO A 14 -35.69 -51.25 -12.55
C PRO A 14 -34.97 -51.23 -11.20
N ALA A 15 -35.74 -51.26 -10.10
CA ALA A 15 -35.20 -51.57 -8.79
C ALA A 15 -34.62 -53.00 -8.81
N ALA A 16 -33.29 -53.10 -8.95
CA ALA A 16 -32.58 -54.37 -8.81
C ALA A 16 -32.52 -54.71 -7.32
N ALA A 17 -33.16 -55.83 -6.99
CA ALA A 17 -33.12 -56.45 -5.69
C ALA A 17 -31.68 -56.60 -5.19
N LYS A 18 -31.54 -56.38 -3.88
CA LYS A 18 -30.32 -56.38 -3.08
C LYS A 18 -29.45 -57.62 -3.32
N ASP A 19 -28.23 -57.42 -3.83
CA ASP A 19 -27.06 -58.17 -3.37
C ASP A 19 -26.04 -57.17 -2.80
N PRO A 20 -25.83 -57.14 -1.46
CA PRO A 20 -24.93 -56.19 -0.82
C PRO A 20 -23.44 -56.39 -1.22
N ARG A 21 -23.09 -57.49 -1.89
CA ARG A 21 -21.72 -57.80 -2.32
C ARG A 21 -21.38 -57.28 -3.72
N GLY A 22 -22.40 -57.01 -4.57
CA GLY A 22 -22.21 -56.46 -5.92
C GLY A 22 -22.17 -54.93 -5.97
N VAL A 23 -22.97 -54.27 -5.12
CA VAL A 23 -23.06 -52.80 -5.06
C VAL A 23 -21.77 -52.16 -4.56
N GLY A 24 -21.08 -52.79 -3.60
CA GLY A 24 -19.79 -52.30 -3.12
C GLY A 24 -18.71 -52.28 -4.20
N LYS A 25 -18.73 -53.25 -5.11
CA LYS A 25 -17.74 -53.38 -6.19
C LYS A 25 -17.97 -52.35 -7.30
N THR A 26 -19.22 -52.14 -7.70
CA THR A 26 -19.57 -51.13 -8.73
C THR A 26 -19.42 -49.70 -8.22
N VAL A 27 -19.73 -49.44 -6.95
CA VAL A 27 -19.47 -48.13 -6.32
C VAL A 27 -17.97 -47.89 -6.18
N MET A 28 -17.18 -48.91 -5.82
CA MET A 28 -15.73 -48.76 -5.75
C MET A 28 -15.10 -48.50 -7.12
N ASP A 29 -15.50 -49.25 -8.16
CA ASP A 29 -15.03 -49.02 -9.52
C ASP A 29 -15.43 -47.62 -10.03
N SER A 30 -16.64 -47.17 -9.73
CA SER A 30 -17.10 -45.81 -10.10
C SER A 30 -16.34 -44.72 -9.35
N ALA A 31 -16.11 -44.91 -8.04
CA ALA A 31 -15.32 -43.99 -7.24
C ALA A 31 -13.86 -43.92 -7.70
N GLN A 32 -13.28 -45.06 -8.10
CA GLN A 32 -11.95 -45.12 -8.69
C GLN A 32 -11.90 -44.41 -10.05
N GLN A 33 -12.92 -44.55 -10.89
CA GLN A 33 -13.02 -43.80 -12.14
C GLN A 33 -13.18 -42.29 -11.92
N ILE A 34 -14.00 -41.87 -10.95
CA ILE A 34 -14.15 -40.46 -10.58
C ILE A 34 -12.82 -39.90 -10.05
N TRP A 35 -12.08 -40.69 -9.26
CA TRP A 35 -10.78 -40.30 -8.74
C TRP A 35 -9.73 -40.15 -9.85
N LEU A 36 -9.66 -41.12 -10.77
CA LEU A 36 -8.77 -41.07 -11.93
C LEU A 36 -9.14 -39.91 -12.89
N ALA A 37 -10.42 -39.66 -13.10
CA ALA A 37 -10.89 -38.52 -13.87
C ALA A 37 -10.58 -37.18 -13.17
N GLY A 38 -10.67 -37.13 -11.85
CA GLY A 38 -10.27 -35.97 -11.04
C GLY A 38 -8.77 -35.68 -11.15
N LEU A 39 -7.93 -36.71 -11.08
CA LEU A 39 -6.48 -36.62 -11.29
C LEU A 39 -6.11 -36.22 -12.72
N GLY A 40 -6.81 -36.78 -13.72
CA GLY A 40 -6.62 -36.42 -15.13
C GLY A 40 -7.03 -34.97 -15.43
N ALA A 41 -8.15 -34.50 -14.88
CA ALA A 41 -8.60 -33.12 -15.01
C ALA A 41 -7.66 -32.14 -14.29
N PHE A 42 -7.15 -32.50 -13.10
CA PHE A 42 -6.16 -31.69 -12.38
C PHE A 42 -4.83 -31.60 -13.14
N ALA A 43 -4.33 -32.70 -13.69
CA ALA A 43 -3.13 -32.69 -14.53
C ALA A 43 -3.33 -31.84 -15.80
N LYS A 44 -4.49 -31.95 -16.45
CA LYS A 44 -4.82 -31.13 -17.62
C LYS A 44 -4.98 -29.65 -17.29
N ALA A 45 -5.52 -29.32 -16.12
CA ALA A 45 -5.59 -27.95 -15.60
C ALA A 45 -4.21 -27.40 -15.19
N GLN A 46 -3.27 -28.23 -14.73
CA GLN A 46 -1.87 -27.79 -14.56
C GLN A 46 -1.22 -27.47 -15.91
N GLU A 47 -1.36 -28.35 -16.90
CA GLU A 47 -0.73 -28.18 -18.21
C GLU A 47 -1.32 -27.00 -18.99
N GLU A 48 -2.63 -26.80 -18.93
CA GLU A 48 -3.32 -25.67 -19.54
C GLU A 48 -3.24 -24.40 -18.68
N GLY A 49 -3.16 -24.55 -17.36
CA GLY A 49 -3.02 -23.46 -16.39
C GLY A 49 -1.67 -22.75 -16.48
N SER A 50 -0.57 -23.48 -16.71
CA SER A 50 0.74 -22.86 -16.96
C SER A 50 0.76 -22.01 -18.23
N LYS A 51 0.11 -22.48 -19.32
CA LYS A 51 0.02 -21.71 -20.58
C LYS A 51 -0.84 -20.46 -20.41
N LEU A 52 -1.97 -20.57 -19.69
CA LEU A 52 -2.83 -19.43 -19.40
C LEU A 52 -2.13 -18.43 -18.46
N PHE A 53 -1.38 -18.93 -17.48
CA PHE A 53 -0.56 -18.10 -16.60
C PHE A 53 0.53 -17.36 -17.38
N GLU A 54 1.30 -18.03 -18.24
CA GLU A 54 2.30 -17.37 -19.09
C GLU A 54 1.67 -16.34 -20.03
N ALA A 55 0.49 -16.63 -20.59
CA ALA A 55 -0.26 -15.67 -21.41
C ALA A 55 -0.67 -14.43 -20.59
N LEU A 56 -1.21 -14.63 -19.38
CA LEU A 56 -1.60 -13.56 -18.46
C LEU A 56 -0.39 -12.75 -17.98
N VAL A 57 0.75 -13.39 -17.72
CA VAL A 57 2.01 -12.70 -17.36
C VAL A 57 2.53 -11.86 -18.53
N LYS A 58 2.46 -12.38 -19.76
CA LYS A 58 2.84 -11.64 -20.97
C LYS A 58 1.91 -10.46 -21.21
N GLU A 59 0.62 -10.62 -20.97
CA GLU A 59 -0.36 -9.54 -21.07
C GLU A 59 -0.17 -8.50 -19.95
N GLY A 60 0.10 -8.93 -18.71
CA GLY A 60 0.40 -8.05 -17.58
C GLY A 60 1.68 -7.24 -17.77
N THR A 61 2.75 -7.87 -18.27
CA THR A 61 4.01 -7.16 -18.59
C THR A 61 3.84 -6.19 -19.76
N ALA A 62 3.04 -6.53 -20.77
CA ALA A 62 2.69 -5.62 -21.87
C ALA A 62 1.82 -4.44 -21.39
N LEU A 63 0.88 -4.69 -20.47
CA LEU A 63 0.05 -3.67 -19.85
C LEU A 63 0.87 -2.72 -18.96
N ASP A 64 1.80 -3.26 -18.17
CA ASP A 64 2.74 -2.47 -17.36
C ASP A 64 3.64 -1.60 -18.25
N ALA A 65 4.20 -2.17 -19.32
CA ALA A 65 5.00 -1.41 -20.28
C ALA A 65 4.21 -0.30 -20.98
N ARG A 66 2.94 -0.56 -21.35
CA ARG A 66 2.04 0.48 -21.90
C ARG A 66 1.75 1.55 -20.86
N THR A 67 1.36 1.15 -19.65
CA THR A 67 1.05 2.07 -18.55
C THR A 67 2.24 2.94 -18.22
N ARG A 68 3.44 2.37 -18.06
CA ARG A 68 4.68 3.14 -17.83
C ARG A 68 4.93 4.15 -18.93
N LYS A 69 4.79 3.79 -20.20
CA LYS A 69 4.95 4.73 -21.32
C LYS A 69 3.92 5.86 -21.30
N PHE A 70 2.66 5.56 -21.01
CA PHE A 70 1.61 6.57 -20.86
C PHE A 70 1.85 7.48 -19.64
N THR A 71 2.28 6.91 -18.52
CA THR A 71 2.63 7.65 -17.31
C THR A 71 3.87 8.48 -17.52
N GLU A 72 4.93 7.97 -18.16
CA GLU A 72 6.12 8.74 -18.51
C GLU A 72 5.79 9.91 -19.43
N ALA A 73 4.98 9.69 -20.47
CA ALA A 73 4.51 10.75 -21.35
C ALA A 73 3.71 11.82 -20.58
N LYS A 74 2.78 11.39 -19.72
CA LYS A 74 1.96 12.29 -18.90
C LYS A 74 2.76 12.99 -17.79
N MET A 75 3.73 12.32 -17.21
CA MET A 75 4.57 12.86 -16.15
C MET A 75 5.61 13.82 -16.72
N ASN A 76 6.09 13.61 -17.95
CA ASN A 76 6.98 14.56 -18.62
C ASN A 76 6.21 15.80 -19.09
N GLU A 77 4.98 15.63 -19.60
CA GLU A 77 4.05 16.73 -19.92
C GLU A 77 3.66 17.52 -18.66
N ALA A 78 3.30 16.82 -17.59
CA ALA A 78 2.99 17.43 -16.29
C ALA A 78 4.22 18.09 -15.67
N ARG A 79 5.42 17.50 -15.75
CA ARG A 79 6.66 18.14 -15.30
C ARG A 79 6.95 19.40 -16.09
N GLY A 80 6.83 19.40 -17.41
CA GLY A 80 6.99 20.61 -18.23
C GLY A 80 6.00 21.71 -17.87
N ASN A 81 4.73 21.35 -17.64
CA ASN A 81 3.69 22.30 -17.25
C ASN A 81 3.87 22.80 -15.81
N VAL A 82 4.27 21.93 -14.89
CA VAL A 82 4.57 22.27 -13.50
C VAL A 82 5.82 23.14 -13.44
N GLU A 83 6.87 22.85 -14.19
CA GLU A 83 8.09 23.66 -14.25
C GLU A 83 7.84 25.04 -14.85
N THR A 84 7.03 25.12 -15.91
CA THR A 84 6.60 26.39 -16.50
C THR A 84 5.72 27.19 -15.52
N THR A 85 4.80 26.51 -14.83
CA THR A 85 3.90 27.15 -13.84
C THR A 85 4.67 27.56 -12.58
N LEU A 86 5.61 26.75 -12.09
CA LEU A 86 6.50 27.09 -10.98
C LEU A 86 7.40 28.26 -11.35
N GLY A 87 7.92 28.32 -12.57
CA GLY A 87 8.67 29.46 -13.08
C GLY A 87 7.84 30.74 -13.07
N GLN A 88 6.62 30.70 -13.62
CA GLN A 88 5.72 31.85 -13.67
C GLN A 88 5.16 32.28 -12.31
N VAL A 89 4.92 31.34 -11.38
CA VAL A 89 4.45 31.62 -10.02
C VAL A 89 5.58 32.10 -9.12
N ARG A 90 6.82 31.63 -9.34
CA ARG A 90 8.04 32.15 -8.69
C ARG A 90 8.30 33.61 -9.06
N GLU A 91 8.03 33.99 -10.30
CA GLU A 91 8.19 35.37 -10.75
C GLU A 91 7.01 36.28 -10.36
N ARG A 92 5.77 35.76 -10.35
CA ARG A 92 4.58 36.58 -10.03
C ARG A 92 4.21 36.69 -8.56
N SER A 93 4.67 35.80 -7.68
CA SER A 93 4.16 35.79 -6.30
C SER A 93 5.16 35.27 -5.26
N GLN A 94 6.19 36.08 -4.92
CA GLN A 94 6.97 35.85 -3.67
C GLN A 94 6.03 35.68 -2.47
N GLU A 95 4.93 36.44 -2.42
CA GLU A 95 3.92 36.38 -1.35
C GLU A 95 3.20 35.02 -1.24
N THR A 96 3.07 34.27 -2.35
CA THR A 96 2.48 32.92 -2.31
C THR A 96 3.51 31.89 -1.85
N TRP A 97 4.78 32.09 -2.20
CA TRP A 97 5.88 31.29 -1.68
C TRP A 97 6.07 31.49 -0.17
N ASP A 98 5.98 32.72 0.33
CA ASP A 98 6.04 33.02 1.77
C ASP A 98 4.89 32.33 2.55
N LYS A 99 3.70 32.27 1.96
CA LYS A 99 2.55 31.53 2.56
C LYS A 99 2.79 30.02 2.57
N LEU A 100 3.39 29.47 1.52
CA LEU A 100 3.77 28.05 1.47
C LEU A 100 4.90 27.73 2.45
N GLU A 101 5.86 28.64 2.64
CA GLU A 101 6.91 28.50 3.64
C GLU A 101 6.32 28.42 5.04
N ARG A 102 5.36 29.28 5.39
CA ARG A 102 4.64 29.21 6.67
C ARG A 102 3.88 27.88 6.84
N VAL A 103 3.19 27.39 5.81
CA VAL A 103 2.44 26.11 5.89
C VAL A 103 3.40 24.91 6.00
N PHE A 104 4.53 24.97 5.29
CA PHE A 104 5.58 23.96 5.38
C PHE A 104 6.20 23.95 6.76
N GLU A 105 6.58 25.11 7.30
CA GLU A 105 7.11 25.25 8.66
C GLU A 105 6.10 24.70 9.69
N ASP A 106 4.81 25.02 9.54
CA ASP A 106 3.74 24.47 10.38
C ASP A 106 3.64 22.94 10.32
N ARG A 107 3.73 22.36 9.12
CA ARG A 107 3.66 20.91 8.93
C ARG A 107 4.90 20.20 9.44
N VAL A 108 6.08 20.76 9.21
CA VAL A 108 7.36 20.26 9.72
C VAL A 108 7.40 20.37 11.23
N SER A 109 7.02 21.52 11.80
CA SER A 109 6.90 21.72 13.24
C SER A 109 5.94 20.72 13.88
N LYS A 110 4.77 20.48 13.28
CA LYS A 110 3.83 19.45 13.75
C LYS A 110 4.40 18.03 13.66
N ALA A 111 5.15 17.71 12.61
CA ALA A 111 5.80 16.40 12.46
C ALA A 111 6.92 16.20 13.50
N LEU A 112 7.76 17.22 13.72
CA LEU A 112 8.81 17.22 14.73
C LEU A 112 8.23 17.13 16.15
N GLY A 113 7.13 17.84 16.44
CA GLY A 113 6.42 17.74 17.70
C GLY A 113 5.84 16.35 17.96
N ARG A 114 5.32 15.67 16.92
CA ARG A 114 4.88 14.26 17.03
C ARG A 114 6.04 13.29 17.28
N LEU A 115 7.24 13.65 16.85
CA LEU A 115 8.47 12.90 17.12
C LEU A 115 9.08 13.25 18.49
N GLY A 116 8.44 14.13 19.26
CA GLY A 116 8.88 14.52 20.60
C GLY A 116 10.03 15.54 20.60
N ILE A 117 10.31 16.19 19.48
CA ILE A 117 11.33 17.23 19.39
C ILE A 117 10.71 18.56 19.85
N PRO A 118 11.20 19.17 20.96
CA PRO A 118 10.66 20.43 21.45
C PRO A 118 10.89 21.58 20.46
N GLY A 119 9.87 22.41 20.27
CA GLY A 119 9.97 23.59 19.42
C GLY A 119 10.71 24.75 20.07
N ARG A 120 10.98 25.80 19.29
CA ARG A 120 11.70 27.00 19.74
C ARG A 120 11.00 27.71 20.91
N ALA A 121 9.69 27.87 20.82
CA ALA A 121 8.89 28.49 21.88
C ALA A 121 8.93 27.71 23.21
N ASP A 122 9.04 26.37 23.14
CA ASP A 122 9.13 25.54 24.34
C ASP A 122 10.51 25.65 24.99
N LEU A 123 11.58 25.75 24.18
CA LEU A 123 12.91 26.07 24.66
C LEU A 123 12.95 27.43 25.35
N ASP A 124 12.34 28.47 24.76
CA ASP A 124 12.29 29.81 25.35
C ASP A 124 11.55 29.84 26.69
N ARG A 125 10.43 29.10 26.81
CA ARG A 125 9.71 28.95 28.08
C ARG A 125 10.54 28.24 29.14
N VAL A 126 11.32 27.24 28.75
CA VAL A 126 12.22 26.54 29.68
C VAL A 126 13.35 27.46 30.12
N VAL A 127 13.96 28.22 29.20
CA VAL A 127 14.99 29.21 29.51
C VAL A 127 14.48 30.25 30.50
N ALA A 128 13.30 30.82 30.26
CA ALA A 128 12.68 31.79 31.16
C ALA A 128 12.47 31.22 32.58
N ARG A 129 11.96 29.99 32.68
CA ARG A 129 11.80 29.31 33.97
C ARG A 129 13.13 29.01 34.67
N VAL A 130 14.16 28.66 33.92
CA VAL A 130 15.51 28.45 34.46
C VAL A 130 16.10 29.75 34.99
N ASP A 131 15.89 30.88 34.30
CA ASP A 131 16.36 32.19 34.76
C ASP A 131 15.63 32.65 36.02
N GLU A 132 14.31 32.45 36.09
CA GLU A 132 13.51 32.73 37.28
C GLU A 132 13.96 31.88 38.48
N LEU A 133 14.10 30.56 38.28
CA LEU A 133 14.59 29.66 39.30
C LEU A 133 16.03 30.00 39.73
N SER A 134 16.89 30.38 38.80
CA SER A 134 18.27 30.82 39.08
C SER A 134 18.27 32.10 39.95
N ARG A 135 17.32 33.01 39.73
CA ARG A 135 17.15 34.20 40.59
C ARG A 135 16.67 33.83 41.99
N GLU A 136 15.71 32.91 42.11
CA GLU A 136 15.20 32.44 43.41
C GLU A 136 16.27 31.68 44.20
N VAL A 137 17.02 30.79 43.55
CA VAL A 137 18.14 30.06 44.16
C VAL A 137 19.23 31.02 44.64
N ARG A 138 19.56 32.06 43.86
CA ARG A 138 20.51 33.10 44.29
C ARG A 138 19.99 33.89 45.50
N LYS A 139 18.68 34.20 45.54
CA LYS A 139 18.05 34.87 46.70
C LYS A 139 18.09 33.99 47.96
N LEU A 140 18.01 32.67 47.80
CA LEU A 140 18.08 31.69 48.89
C LEU A 140 19.52 31.26 49.25
N GLY A 141 20.55 31.92 48.71
CA GLY A 141 21.95 31.67 49.06
C GLY A 141 22.65 30.56 48.27
N GLY A 142 22.02 30.02 47.23
CA GLY A 142 22.60 29.01 46.35
C GLY A 142 23.69 29.60 45.46
N LYS A 143 24.94 29.23 45.72
CA LYS A 143 26.11 29.58 44.90
C LYS A 143 25.92 29.05 43.47
N PRO A 144 26.16 29.85 42.41
CA PRO A 144 25.74 29.49 41.05
C PRO A 144 26.56 28.31 40.50
N VAL A 145 25.89 27.23 40.12
CA VAL A 145 26.46 26.20 39.26
C VAL A 145 26.26 26.66 37.82
N ALA A 146 27.34 27.07 37.17
CA ALA A 146 27.33 27.51 35.78
C ALA A 146 26.80 26.37 34.87
N ALA A 147 25.61 26.56 34.30
CA ALA A 147 25.07 25.67 33.28
C ALA A 147 25.95 25.74 32.03
N LYS A 148 26.71 24.68 31.76
CA LYS A 148 27.46 24.50 30.52
C LYS A 148 26.46 24.48 29.35
N ARG A 149 26.48 25.53 28.52
CA ARG A 149 25.87 25.50 27.18
C ARG A 149 26.35 24.24 26.45
N PRO A 150 25.46 23.39 25.89
CA PRO A 150 25.91 22.35 24.99
C PRO A 150 26.48 23.03 23.74
N ALA A 151 27.78 22.87 23.53
CA ALA A 151 28.45 23.35 22.34
C ALA A 151 27.87 22.59 21.14
N ALA A 152 27.24 23.33 20.22
CA ALA A 152 26.86 22.81 18.92
C ALA A 152 28.11 22.24 18.24
N ARG A 153 28.17 20.92 18.13
CA ARG A 153 29.22 20.21 17.40
C ARG A 153 29.12 20.62 15.93
N ARG A 154 30.00 21.51 15.50
CA ARG A 154 30.25 21.76 14.07
C ARG A 154 30.75 20.45 13.47
N VAL A 155 29.92 19.80 12.67
CA VAL A 155 30.37 18.82 11.69
C VAL A 155 30.99 19.60 10.54
N ALA A 156 32.29 19.41 10.37
CA ALA A 156 33.08 20.00 9.31
C ALA A 156 33.26 18.98 8.17
N LYS A 157 33.05 19.49 6.95
CA LYS A 157 33.46 19.03 5.62
C LYS A 157 33.00 17.65 5.14
#